data_AF-A0A177NJA0-F1
#
_entry.id   AF-A0A177NJA0-F1
#
_cell.length_a   1.000
_cell.length_b   1.000
_cell.length_c   1.000
_cell.angle_alpha   90.00
_cell.angle_beta   90.00
_cell.angle_gamma   90.00
#
_symmetry.space_group_name_H-M   'P 1'
#
loop_
_entity.id
_entity.type
_entity.pdbx_description
1 polymer ?
#
loop_
_entity_poly.entity_id
_entity_poly.type
_entity_poly.pdbx_seq_one_letter_code
_entity_poly.pdbx_strand_id
1 'polypeptide(L)'
;MASGESSTFSDSNFDLLSETSETDDVAKKRPKATKKKTATNLKPIPPDAFANYQLCLFQDFLANTNDEKAQLGNVFDLWDSIPRFSISRKRQEEMRLPSGSLPICTIEFKYRGYEFRIQIRPARLIDPVTGTETEYYPGAREELVEHALRKMAVDDGFYDVAEFRSGCRFTLHQLRTHLEKQGHSLRYDELIEALDILSFSIIDIQGETENTEISYTRMNYLSLLAKVSRKGNSLINNQESKWLVQFHPLITNSISNLTYRQFNYRRLMKCRSQLSRWLISQLVLKYTQASLTNSFIMRYSTIKRDSALLEGYKRERDAIAALDSSWNELKTLGVLTSYTKSEERGKRGKIEEVIYTIYPSPEFTSEQKASNRRLNDAKNAANEGNGSLVAINSRGIGRGFKTPS
;
A
#
# COMPACT_ATOMS: atom_id res chain seq x y z
N MET A 1 -47.19 -54.16 41.93
CA MET A 1 -48.47 -53.46 41.72
C MET A 1 -48.47 -52.92 40.30
N ALA A 2 -49.46 -53.37 39.54
CA ALA A 2 -49.97 -52.90 38.23
C ALA A 2 -48.94 -52.67 37.09
N SER A 3 -48.77 -53.56 36.10
CA SER A 3 -49.70 -54.06 35.05
C SER A 3 -49.85 -53.12 33.84
N GLY A 4 -49.60 -53.63 32.64
CA GLY A 4 -50.01 -52.99 31.39
C GLY A 4 -49.31 -53.52 30.13
N GLU A 5 -49.50 -54.81 29.83
CA GLU A 5 -49.17 -55.44 28.54
C GLU A 5 -50.30 -55.25 27.50
N SER A 6 -50.00 -55.73 26.27
CA SER A 6 -50.87 -56.23 25.19
C SER A 6 -51.25 -55.20 24.10
N SER A 7 -50.68 -55.29 22.90
CA SER A 7 -50.93 -56.23 21.75
C SER A 7 -52.14 -55.78 20.92
N THR A 8 -52.05 -55.66 19.59
CA THR A 8 -52.23 -56.72 18.56
C THR A 8 -51.76 -56.19 17.18
N PHE A 9 -51.01 -56.95 16.36
CA PHE A 9 -51.46 -57.85 15.27
C PHE A 9 -52.48 -57.18 14.30
N SER A 10 -52.38 -57.17 12.96
CA SER A 10 -51.81 -58.15 12.01
C SER A 10 -51.74 -57.57 10.59
N ASP A 11 -50.61 -57.82 9.93
CA ASP A 11 -50.46 -58.46 8.61
C ASP A 11 -51.63 -58.51 7.61
N SER A 12 -51.30 -58.18 6.35
CA SER A 12 -51.66 -59.05 5.22
C SER A 12 -50.61 -58.97 4.10
N ASN A 13 -49.90 -60.10 3.96
CA ASN A 13 -49.05 -60.51 2.86
C ASN A 13 -49.77 -60.51 1.51
N PHE A 14 -49.00 -60.40 0.43
CA PHE A 14 -48.97 -61.48 -0.55
C PHE A 14 -47.59 -61.58 -1.20
N ASP A 15 -46.91 -62.69 -0.89
CA ASP A 15 -45.74 -63.22 -1.56
C ASP A 15 -46.01 -63.46 -3.06
N LEU A 16 -44.96 -63.51 -3.88
CA LEU A 16 -44.60 -64.77 -4.55
C LEU A 16 -43.23 -64.69 -5.25
N LEU A 17 -42.45 -65.74 -4.97
CA LEU A 17 -41.43 -66.42 -5.78
C LEU A 17 -39.95 -66.02 -5.64
N SER A 18 -39.29 -66.87 -4.85
CA SER A 18 -37.95 -67.43 -5.01
C SER A 18 -37.58 -67.83 -6.44
N GLU A 19 -36.34 -67.58 -6.86
CA GLU A 19 -35.28 -68.59 -6.97
C GLU A 19 -34.02 -67.99 -7.64
N THR A 20 -32.89 -68.55 -7.19
CA THR A 20 -31.50 -68.18 -7.46
C THR A 20 -30.99 -68.58 -8.84
N SER A 21 -30.11 -67.78 -9.44
CA SER A 21 -28.92 -68.29 -10.17
C SER A 21 -27.84 -67.21 -10.35
N GLU A 22 -26.67 -67.50 -9.80
CA GLU A 22 -25.34 -67.07 -10.27
C GLU A 22 -25.16 -67.47 -11.76
N THR A 23 -24.39 -66.90 -12.68
CA THR A 23 -23.26 -65.95 -12.80
C THR A 23 -23.48 -65.23 -14.18
N ASP A 24 -22.89 -64.12 -14.61
CA ASP A 24 -21.48 -63.75 -14.82
C ASP A 24 -21.41 -62.33 -15.42
N ASP A 25 -20.25 -61.70 -15.25
CA ASP A 25 -19.68 -60.61 -16.06
C ASP A 25 -20.40 -59.26 -16.22
N VAL A 26 -20.07 -58.30 -15.33
CA VAL A 26 -19.95 -56.89 -15.72
C VAL A 26 -18.67 -56.27 -15.15
N ALA A 27 -17.80 -55.88 -16.06
CA ALA A 27 -16.48 -55.32 -15.85
C ALA A 27 -16.42 -54.15 -14.84
N LYS A 28 -15.45 -54.24 -13.92
CA LYS A 28 -14.98 -53.16 -13.03
C LYS A 28 -14.50 -51.95 -13.85
N LYS A 29 -15.33 -50.91 -14.01
CA LYS A 29 -14.85 -49.57 -14.38
C LYS A 29 -14.40 -48.83 -13.11
N ARG A 30 -13.07 -48.80 -12.90
CA ARG A 30 -12.43 -47.89 -11.94
C ARG A 30 -12.88 -46.44 -12.21
N PRO A 31 -13.20 -45.64 -11.18
CA PRO A 31 -13.47 -44.22 -11.39
C PRO A 31 -12.20 -43.57 -11.94
N LYS A 32 -12.30 -42.98 -13.15
CA LYS A 32 -11.23 -42.19 -13.75
C LYS A 32 -10.90 -41.05 -12.79
N ALA A 33 -9.64 -41.00 -12.36
CA ALA A 33 -9.10 -39.89 -11.58
C ALA A 33 -9.46 -38.57 -12.27
N THR A 34 -10.35 -37.81 -11.64
CA THR A 34 -10.65 -36.44 -12.00
C THR A 34 -9.34 -35.67 -11.94
N LYS A 35 -8.88 -35.19 -13.10
CA LYS A 35 -7.72 -34.32 -13.23
C LYS A 35 -7.89 -33.19 -12.20
N LYS A 36 -7.04 -33.19 -11.15
CA LYS A 36 -6.88 -32.05 -10.25
C LYS A 36 -6.68 -30.83 -11.16
N LYS A 37 -7.59 -29.87 -11.09
CA LYS A 37 -7.42 -28.55 -11.71
C LYS A 37 -6.18 -27.94 -11.05
N THR A 38 -5.05 -28.06 -11.73
CA THR A 38 -3.74 -27.62 -11.27
C THR A 38 -3.77 -26.11 -11.06
N ALA A 39 -3.11 -25.67 -9.99
CA ALA A 39 -3.03 -24.30 -9.51
C ALA A 39 -2.93 -23.25 -10.63
N THR A 40 -3.53 -22.09 -10.41
CA THR A 40 -3.23 -20.86 -11.16
C THR A 40 -1.71 -20.69 -11.21
N ASN A 41 -1.10 -21.04 -12.34
CA ASN A 41 0.33 -20.88 -12.56
C ASN A 41 0.61 -19.38 -12.58
N LEU A 42 1.07 -18.83 -11.45
CA LEU A 42 1.69 -17.51 -11.42
C LEU A 42 2.82 -17.53 -12.45
N LYS A 43 2.71 -16.70 -13.49
CA LYS A 43 3.76 -16.59 -14.50
C LYS A 43 5.05 -16.18 -13.79
N PRO A 44 6.17 -16.92 -13.98
CA PRO A 44 7.44 -16.57 -13.37
C PRO A 44 7.85 -15.16 -13.79
N ILE A 45 8.62 -14.47 -12.94
CA ILE A 45 9.19 -13.17 -13.31
C ILE A 45 10.36 -13.45 -14.26
N PRO A 46 10.36 -12.88 -15.47
CA PRO A 46 11.40 -13.15 -16.44
C PRO A 46 12.72 -12.47 -16.01
N PRO A 47 13.90 -13.01 -16.37
CA PRO A 47 15.19 -12.47 -15.90
C PRO A 47 15.45 -11.00 -16.25
N ASP A 48 14.97 -10.54 -17.40
CA ASP A 48 15.04 -9.15 -17.89
C ASP A 48 14.25 -8.17 -17.02
N ALA A 49 13.21 -8.63 -16.32
CA ALA A 49 12.48 -7.79 -15.37
C ALA A 49 13.34 -7.33 -14.18
N PHE A 50 14.45 -8.01 -13.88
CA PHE A 50 15.40 -7.61 -12.83
C PHE A 50 16.50 -6.67 -13.32
N ALA A 51 16.61 -6.46 -14.63
CA ALA A 51 17.66 -5.65 -15.24
C ALA A 51 17.13 -5.00 -16.53
N ASN A 52 16.29 -3.98 -16.37
CA ASN A 52 15.82 -3.17 -17.50
C ASN A 52 15.99 -1.68 -17.20
N TYR A 53 15.97 -0.91 -18.28
CA TYR A 53 16.22 0.53 -18.26
C TYR A 53 15.32 1.28 -17.27
N GLN A 54 14.02 0.98 -17.26
CA GLN A 54 13.07 1.66 -16.39
C GLN A 54 13.32 1.38 -14.91
N LEU A 55 13.67 0.12 -14.58
CA LEU A 55 14.07 -0.26 -13.24
C LEU A 55 15.38 0.43 -12.84
N CYS A 56 16.37 0.51 -13.73
CA CYS A 56 17.61 1.24 -13.45
C CYS A 56 17.35 2.71 -13.12
N LEU A 57 16.47 3.39 -13.86
CA LEU A 57 16.08 4.78 -13.55
C LEU A 57 15.44 4.90 -12.16
N PHE A 58 14.62 3.93 -11.77
CA PHE A 58 13.99 3.90 -10.44
C PHE A 58 15.02 3.70 -9.32
N GLN A 59 15.99 2.82 -9.52
CA GLN A 59 17.01 2.42 -8.54
C GLN A 59 18.17 3.43 -8.43
N ASP A 60 18.44 4.21 -9.48
CA ASP A 60 19.51 5.20 -9.44
C ASP A 60 19.13 6.44 -8.63
N PHE A 61 20.10 7.13 -8.02
CA PHE A 61 19.84 8.34 -7.23
C PHE A 61 20.95 9.36 -7.44
N LEU A 62 20.58 10.64 -7.49
CA LEU A 62 21.53 11.72 -7.54
C LEU A 62 21.94 12.11 -6.12
N ALA A 63 23.16 11.75 -5.73
CA ALA A 63 23.78 12.02 -4.45
C ALA A 63 25.30 12.26 -4.63
N ASN A 64 25.95 12.92 -3.67
CA ASN A 64 27.39 13.18 -3.73
C ASN A 64 28.21 12.00 -3.21
N THR A 65 27.64 11.20 -2.31
CA THR A 65 28.31 10.06 -1.68
C THR A 65 27.43 8.81 -1.69
N ASN A 66 28.06 7.63 -1.55
CA ASN A 66 27.34 6.37 -1.41
C ASN A 66 26.50 6.31 -0.12
N ASP A 67 26.98 6.94 0.96
CA ASP A 67 26.26 6.99 2.23
C ASP A 67 24.99 7.85 2.14
N GLU A 68 25.03 8.95 1.39
CA GLU A 68 23.84 9.74 1.05
C GLU A 68 22.89 8.91 0.19
N LYS A 69 23.40 8.26 -0.87
CA LYS A 69 22.62 7.41 -1.77
C LYS A 69 21.86 6.32 -1.02
N ALA A 70 22.49 5.67 -0.04
CA ALA A 70 21.88 4.64 0.78
C ALA A 70 20.66 5.15 1.59
N GLN A 71 20.64 6.44 1.94
CA GLN A 71 19.58 7.07 2.72
C GLN A 71 18.41 7.60 1.88
N LEU A 72 18.53 7.57 0.55
CA LEU A 72 17.49 8.05 -0.35
C LEU A 72 16.47 6.97 -0.67
N GLY A 73 15.26 7.40 -1.01
CA GLY A 73 14.18 6.56 -1.52
C GLY A 73 13.29 7.36 -2.47
N ASN A 74 12.23 6.73 -2.97
CA ASN A 74 11.30 7.33 -3.91
C ASN A 74 9.91 7.48 -3.30
N VAL A 75 9.34 8.69 -3.39
CA VAL A 75 7.92 8.95 -3.11
C VAL A 75 7.16 8.87 -4.43
N PHE A 76 5.99 8.25 -4.42
CA PHE A 76 5.16 8.01 -5.58
C PHE A 76 3.98 8.98 -5.58
N ASP A 77 3.88 9.82 -6.61
CA ASP A 77 3.03 11.02 -6.63
C ASP A 77 1.56 10.78 -6.26
N LEU A 78 0.86 9.92 -7.00
CA LEU A 78 -0.53 9.58 -6.68
C LEU A 78 -0.62 8.64 -5.47
N TRP A 79 0.21 7.58 -5.43
CA TRP A 79 0.10 6.54 -4.39
C TRP A 79 0.30 7.11 -2.98
N ASP A 80 1.31 7.95 -2.78
CA ASP A 80 1.61 8.57 -1.48
C ASP A 80 0.75 9.79 -1.15
N SER A 81 -0.05 10.28 -2.10
CA SER A 81 -1.08 11.29 -1.83
C SER A 81 -2.37 10.69 -1.28
N ILE A 82 -2.62 9.39 -1.50
CA ILE A 82 -3.82 8.71 -1.00
C ILE A 82 -3.68 8.46 0.51
N PRO A 83 -4.65 8.89 1.34
CA PRO A 83 -4.64 8.73 2.81
C PRO A 83 -4.97 7.30 3.28
N ARG A 84 -4.31 6.30 2.68
CA ARG A 84 -4.62 4.87 2.79
C ARG A 84 -4.30 4.22 4.14
N PHE A 85 -3.47 4.87 4.97
CA PHE A 85 -3.08 4.37 6.29
C PHE A 85 -3.64 5.22 7.45
N SER A 86 -4.65 6.05 7.19
CA SER A 86 -5.14 7.08 8.12
C SER A 86 -5.95 6.56 9.31
N ILE A 87 -6.25 5.25 9.36
CA ILE A 87 -7.10 4.64 10.37
C ILE A 87 -6.24 3.97 11.47
N SER A 88 -6.05 4.68 12.58
CA SER A 88 -5.29 4.18 13.73
C SER A 88 -5.97 2.98 14.41
N ARG A 89 -5.20 2.08 15.05
CA ARG A 89 -5.74 0.88 15.74
C ARG A 89 -6.84 1.23 16.75
N LYS A 90 -6.65 2.29 17.52
CA LYS A 90 -7.68 2.82 18.43
C LYS A 90 -8.97 3.19 17.70
N ARG A 91 -8.88 3.88 16.56
CA ARG A 91 -10.05 4.22 15.75
C ARG A 91 -10.71 2.96 15.17
N GLN A 92 -9.94 1.93 14.84
CA GLN A 92 -10.50 0.64 14.41
C GLN A 92 -11.35 0.02 15.52
N GLU A 93 -10.85 -0.02 16.75
CA GLU A 93 -11.60 -0.51 17.92
C GLU A 93 -12.91 0.25 18.13
N GLU A 94 -12.88 1.59 18.03
CA GLU A 94 -14.06 2.46 18.13
C GLU A 94 -15.06 2.24 16.97
N MET A 95 -14.59 1.83 15.79
CA MET A 95 -15.41 1.58 14.59
C MET A 95 -15.96 0.16 14.51
N ARG A 96 -15.52 -0.77 15.35
CA ARG A 96 -16.02 -2.17 15.31
C ARG A 96 -17.52 -2.20 15.57
N LEU A 97 -18.22 -2.94 14.72
CA LEU A 97 -19.64 -3.20 14.90
C LEU A 97 -19.85 -4.19 16.07
N PRO A 98 -21.06 -4.27 16.65
CA PRO A 98 -21.37 -5.25 17.70
C PRO A 98 -21.10 -6.71 17.28
N SER A 99 -21.10 -6.99 15.98
CA SER A 99 -20.72 -8.29 15.39
C SER A 99 -19.21 -8.59 15.43
N GLY A 100 -18.37 -7.62 15.82
CA GLY A 100 -16.90 -7.73 15.83
C GLY A 100 -16.21 -7.31 14.52
N SER A 101 -16.97 -7.19 13.43
CA SER A 101 -16.48 -6.79 12.10
C SER A 101 -16.25 -5.29 11.97
N LEU A 102 -15.34 -4.90 11.06
CA LEU A 102 -15.13 -3.52 10.65
C LEU A 102 -15.97 -3.21 9.39
N PRO A 103 -16.56 -2.01 9.27
CA PRO A 103 -17.31 -1.62 8.08
C PRO A 103 -16.39 -1.44 6.86
N ILE A 104 -16.91 -0.97 5.73
CA ILE A 104 -16.07 -0.41 4.66
C ILE A 104 -15.81 1.07 5.01
N CYS A 105 -14.54 1.48 5.08
CA CYS A 105 -14.21 2.87 5.35
C CYS A 105 -14.18 3.67 4.04
N THR A 106 -14.93 4.76 3.97
CA THR A 106 -14.88 5.71 2.85
C THR A 106 -14.11 6.95 3.28
N ILE A 107 -13.14 7.37 2.45
CA ILE A 107 -12.37 8.60 2.67
C ILE A 107 -12.38 9.41 1.37
N GLU A 108 -12.58 10.72 1.48
CA GLU A 108 -12.52 11.66 0.37
C GLU A 108 -11.27 12.51 0.48
N PHE A 109 -10.60 12.75 -0.65
CA PHE A 109 -9.40 13.57 -0.70
C PHE A 109 -9.30 14.27 -2.06
N LYS A 110 -8.48 15.31 -2.16
CA LYS A 110 -8.16 15.94 -3.44
C LYS A 110 -6.73 15.69 -3.86
N TYR A 111 -6.55 15.47 -5.15
CA TYR A 111 -5.24 15.32 -5.77
C TYR A 111 -5.20 16.12 -7.06
N ARG A 112 -4.24 17.05 -7.16
CA ARG A 112 -4.06 17.95 -8.32
C ARG A 112 -5.33 18.70 -8.74
N GLY A 113 -6.18 19.05 -7.77
CA GLY A 113 -7.43 19.78 -8.02
C GLY A 113 -8.66 18.88 -8.23
N TYR A 114 -8.46 17.60 -8.56
CA TYR A 114 -9.54 16.64 -8.76
C TYR A 114 -9.97 16.00 -7.44
N GLU A 115 -11.25 15.65 -7.36
CA GLU A 115 -11.83 14.94 -6.22
C GLU A 115 -11.66 13.44 -6.41
N PHE A 116 -11.25 12.78 -5.34
CA PHE A 116 -11.10 11.34 -5.27
C PHE A 116 -11.81 10.80 -4.04
N ARG A 117 -12.29 9.58 -4.17
CA ARG A 117 -12.90 8.80 -3.11
C ARG A 117 -12.24 7.45 -3.04
N ILE A 118 -11.76 7.07 -1.87
CA ILE A 118 -11.31 5.70 -1.60
C ILE A 118 -12.30 4.93 -0.74
N GLN A 119 -12.41 3.63 -0.99
CA GLN A 119 -13.07 2.69 -0.10
C GLN A 119 -12.08 1.64 0.34
N ILE A 120 -11.84 1.53 1.64
CA ILE A 120 -10.91 0.55 2.22
C ILE A 120 -11.73 -0.57 2.83
N ARG A 121 -11.47 -1.80 2.38
CA ARG A 121 -11.97 -3.03 3.01
C ARG A 121 -10.93 -3.58 3.98
N PRO A 122 -11.34 -3.96 5.19
CA PRO A 122 -10.41 -4.50 6.17
C PRO A 122 -9.86 -5.85 5.71
N ALA A 123 -8.63 -6.16 6.12
CA ALA A 123 -8.08 -7.49 6.06
C ALA A 123 -8.67 -8.33 7.20
N ARG A 124 -9.19 -9.51 6.89
CA ARG A 124 -9.62 -10.48 7.89
C ARG A 124 -8.50 -11.49 8.13
N LEU A 125 -8.03 -11.56 9.38
CA LEU A 125 -7.01 -12.51 9.81
C LEU A 125 -7.60 -13.53 10.78
N ILE A 126 -7.06 -14.75 10.75
CA ILE A 126 -7.39 -15.81 11.71
C ILE A 126 -6.21 -15.96 12.64
N ASP A 127 -6.46 -15.82 13.94
CA ASP A 127 -5.46 -16.15 14.95
C ASP A 127 -5.16 -17.66 14.90
N PRO A 128 -3.92 -18.10 14.63
CA PRO A 128 -3.59 -19.51 14.48
C PRO A 128 -3.71 -20.30 15.80
N VAL A 129 -3.70 -19.63 16.95
CA VAL A 129 -3.80 -20.25 18.29
C VAL A 129 -5.26 -20.32 18.72
N THR A 130 -5.99 -19.20 18.63
CA THR A 130 -7.37 -19.13 19.14
C THR A 130 -8.43 -19.47 18.10
N GLY A 131 -8.08 -19.44 16.81
CA GLY A 131 -9.03 -19.58 15.70
C GLY A 131 -9.94 -18.36 15.50
N THR A 132 -9.74 -17.29 16.27
CA THR A 132 -10.60 -16.10 16.23
C THR A 132 -10.35 -15.29 14.96
N GLU A 133 -11.42 -14.97 14.23
CA GLU A 133 -11.36 -14.05 13.10
C GLU A 133 -11.35 -12.60 13.60
N THR A 134 -10.32 -11.84 13.24
CA THR A 134 -10.24 -10.40 13.55
C THR A 134 -9.94 -9.60 12.29
N GLU A 135 -10.72 -8.54 12.09
CA GLU A 135 -10.56 -7.62 10.96
C GLU A 135 -9.70 -6.41 11.32
N TYR A 136 -8.84 -5.98 10.41
CA TYR A 136 -7.96 -4.83 10.58
C TYR A 136 -7.85 -3.99 9.31
N TYR A 137 -7.82 -2.66 9.44
CA TYR A 137 -7.35 -1.81 8.34
C TYR A 137 -5.83 -1.65 8.40
N PRO A 138 -5.16 -1.43 7.26
CA PRO A 138 -3.76 -0.99 7.25
C PRO A 138 -3.60 0.33 8.01
N GLY A 139 -2.63 0.39 8.94
CA GLY A 139 -2.34 1.58 9.74
C GLY A 139 -0.87 1.96 9.74
N ALA A 140 -0.42 2.64 10.81
CA ALA A 140 0.95 3.17 10.93
C ALA A 140 2.06 2.11 10.80
N ARG A 141 1.86 0.91 11.34
CA ARG A 141 2.84 -0.19 11.24
C ARG A 141 2.95 -0.68 9.80
N GLU A 142 1.81 -0.90 9.15
CA GLU A 142 1.74 -1.35 7.76
C GLU A 142 2.31 -0.31 6.78
N GLU A 143 2.13 0.99 7.06
CA GLU A 143 2.76 2.09 6.33
C GLU A 143 4.30 2.00 6.34
N LEU A 144 4.90 1.78 7.53
CA LEU A 144 6.35 1.66 7.67
C LEU A 144 6.89 0.41 6.98
N VAL A 145 6.19 -0.71 7.08
CA VAL A 145 6.54 -1.96 6.40
C VAL A 145 6.52 -1.76 4.88
N GLU A 146 5.48 -1.13 4.34
CA GLU A 146 5.37 -0.90 2.89
C GLU A 146 6.44 0.10 2.39
N HIS A 147 6.76 1.15 3.16
CA HIS A 147 7.91 2.02 2.85
C HIS A 147 9.25 1.27 2.88
N ALA A 148 9.44 0.34 3.80
CA ALA A 148 10.64 -0.50 3.84
C ALA A 148 10.74 -1.43 2.63
N LEU A 149 9.64 -2.08 2.23
CA LEU A 149 9.60 -2.90 1.02
C LEU A 149 9.95 -2.10 -0.24
N ARG A 150 9.40 -0.89 -0.36
CA ARG A 150 9.74 0.05 -1.45
C ARG A 150 11.21 0.43 -1.45
N LYS A 151 11.82 0.63 -0.28
CA LYS A 151 13.26 0.86 -0.18
C LYS A 151 14.07 -0.39 -0.57
N MET A 152 13.65 -1.59 -0.18
CA MET A 152 14.32 -2.83 -0.61
C MET A 152 14.24 -3.05 -2.12
N ALA A 153 13.18 -2.57 -2.78
CA ALA A 153 13.05 -2.61 -4.24
C ALA A 153 14.09 -1.76 -4.98
N VAL A 154 14.70 -0.78 -4.29
CA VAL A 154 15.85 -0.04 -4.83
C VAL A 154 17.05 -0.98 -5.05
N ASP A 155 17.24 -1.95 -4.16
CA ASP A 155 18.41 -2.83 -4.17
C ASP A 155 18.13 -4.15 -4.92
N ASP A 156 16.99 -4.80 -4.65
CA ASP A 156 16.60 -6.10 -5.23
C ASP A 156 15.14 -6.10 -5.71
N GLY A 157 14.82 -5.12 -6.55
CA GLY A 157 13.51 -4.94 -7.19
C GLY A 157 13.39 -5.62 -8.55
N PHE A 158 12.17 -5.65 -9.08
CA PHE A 158 11.88 -5.99 -10.48
C PHE A 158 10.80 -5.09 -11.06
N TYR A 159 10.83 -4.93 -12.38
CA TYR A 159 9.78 -4.30 -13.17
C TYR A 159 9.57 -5.13 -14.45
N ASP A 160 8.46 -5.85 -14.49
CA ASP A 160 8.05 -6.68 -15.63
C ASP A 160 7.10 -5.88 -16.51
N VAL A 161 7.61 -5.48 -17.67
CA VAL A 161 6.89 -4.65 -18.65
C VAL A 161 5.71 -5.41 -19.26
N ALA A 162 5.88 -6.71 -19.55
CA ALA A 162 4.90 -7.50 -20.27
C ALA A 162 3.63 -7.76 -19.45
N GLU A 163 3.81 -8.08 -18.17
CA GLU A 163 2.67 -8.29 -17.24
C GLU A 163 2.35 -7.04 -16.41
N PHE A 164 2.99 -5.91 -16.70
CA PHE A 164 2.83 -4.61 -16.02
C PHE A 164 2.82 -4.73 -14.48
N ARG A 165 3.88 -5.32 -13.93
CA ARG A 165 4.01 -5.58 -12.48
C ARG A 165 5.38 -5.19 -11.97
N SER A 166 5.43 -4.67 -10.75
CA SER A 166 6.68 -4.31 -10.07
C SER A 166 6.66 -4.82 -8.63
N GLY A 167 7.85 -4.98 -8.05
CA GLY A 167 7.96 -5.57 -6.73
C GLY A 167 9.39 -5.76 -6.28
N CYS A 168 9.59 -6.55 -5.23
CA CYS A 168 10.91 -6.93 -4.75
C CYS A 168 10.94 -8.32 -4.15
N ARG A 169 12.15 -8.87 -4.04
CA ARG A 169 12.45 -10.09 -3.31
C ARG A 169 13.08 -9.74 -1.99
N PHE A 170 12.75 -10.49 -0.94
CA PHE A 170 13.31 -10.26 0.38
C PHE A 170 13.25 -11.51 1.25
N THR A 171 13.89 -11.44 2.40
CA THR A 171 13.70 -12.36 3.52
C THR A 171 13.13 -11.58 4.70
N LEU A 172 12.38 -12.24 5.59
CA LEU A 172 11.86 -11.58 6.79
C LEU A 172 13.01 -11.00 7.64
N HIS A 173 14.16 -11.68 7.67
CA HIS A 173 15.34 -11.19 8.35
C HIS A 173 15.82 -9.85 7.79
N GLN A 174 15.99 -9.74 6.46
CA GLN A 174 16.40 -8.48 5.82
C GLN A 174 15.42 -7.34 6.10
N LEU A 175 14.11 -7.59 5.99
CA LEU A 175 13.09 -6.57 6.23
C LEU A 175 13.09 -6.11 7.70
N ARG A 176 13.17 -7.05 8.64
CA ARG A 176 13.27 -6.76 10.07
C ARG A 176 14.53 -5.97 10.40
N THR A 177 15.71 -6.43 9.96
CA THR A 177 16.98 -5.74 10.19
C THR A 177 16.99 -4.34 9.57
N HIS A 178 16.36 -4.16 8.40
CA HIS A 178 16.21 -2.85 7.79
C HIS A 178 15.36 -1.93 8.66
N LEU A 179 14.19 -2.38 9.14
CA LEU A 179 13.32 -1.61 10.02
C LEU A 179 14.01 -1.27 11.36
N GLU A 180 14.71 -2.23 11.97
CA GLU A 180 15.48 -2.03 13.21
C GLU A 180 16.56 -0.95 13.04
N LYS A 181 17.28 -0.94 11.91
CA LYS A 181 18.26 0.12 11.57
C LYS A 181 17.62 1.51 11.44
N GLN A 182 16.33 1.57 11.12
CA GLN A 182 15.56 2.81 11.07
C GLN A 182 14.89 3.17 12.41
N GLY A 183 15.09 2.37 13.46
CA GLY A 183 14.52 2.58 14.79
C GLY A 183 13.16 1.90 15.02
N HIS A 184 12.75 1.00 14.13
CA HIS A 184 11.46 0.30 14.18
C HIS A 184 11.69 -1.19 14.42
N SER A 185 11.75 -1.61 15.68
CA SER A 185 11.88 -3.02 16.03
C SER A 185 10.51 -3.71 15.98
N LEU A 186 10.37 -4.72 15.12
CA LEU A 186 9.17 -5.57 15.03
C LEU A 186 9.56 -7.04 15.20
N ARG A 187 8.70 -7.80 15.89
CA ARG A 187 8.82 -9.26 15.93
C ARG A 187 8.40 -9.86 14.57
N TYR A 188 8.83 -11.10 14.31
CA TYR A 188 8.56 -11.76 13.03
C TYR A 188 7.07 -12.03 12.80
N ASP A 189 6.32 -12.35 13.86
CA ASP A 189 4.86 -12.52 13.80
C ASP A 189 4.16 -11.20 13.50
N GLU A 190 4.57 -10.09 14.14
CA GLU A 190 4.04 -8.75 13.82
C GLU A 190 4.34 -8.34 12.37
N LEU A 191 5.49 -8.73 11.84
CA LEU A 191 5.88 -8.47 10.46
C LEU A 191 5.04 -9.29 9.47
N ILE A 192 4.82 -10.57 9.76
CA ILE A 192 3.94 -11.43 8.95
C ILE A 192 2.51 -10.89 8.99
N GLU A 193 2.00 -10.51 10.16
CA GLU A 193 0.67 -9.91 10.32
C GLU A 193 0.55 -8.63 9.49
N ALA A 194 1.55 -7.73 9.52
CA ALA A 194 1.54 -6.51 8.72
C ALA A 194 1.53 -6.81 7.20
N LEU A 195 2.30 -7.80 6.74
CA LEU A 195 2.32 -8.24 5.34
C LEU A 195 0.97 -8.85 4.93
N ASP A 196 0.36 -9.66 5.79
CA ASP A 196 -0.94 -10.28 5.53
C ASP A 196 -2.06 -9.22 5.51
N ILE A 197 -2.01 -8.19 6.39
CA ILE A 197 -2.94 -7.05 6.35
C ILE A 197 -2.84 -6.31 5.02
N LEU A 198 -1.63 -6.00 4.56
CA LEU A 198 -1.41 -5.34 3.28
C LEU A 198 -1.84 -6.22 2.08
N SER A 199 -1.68 -7.54 2.19
CA SER A 199 -2.04 -8.48 1.13
C SER A 199 -3.53 -8.79 1.06
N PHE A 200 -4.27 -8.71 2.16
CA PHE A 200 -5.70 -9.04 2.20
C PHE A 200 -6.61 -7.81 2.21
N SER A 201 -6.12 -6.64 2.63
CA SER A 201 -6.89 -5.40 2.54
C SER A 201 -7.00 -4.95 1.08
N ILE A 202 -8.20 -4.51 0.69
CA ILE A 202 -8.51 -4.01 -0.64
C ILE A 202 -8.77 -2.52 -0.55
N ILE A 203 -8.19 -1.76 -1.48
CA ILE A 203 -8.48 -0.34 -1.69
C ILE A 203 -9.16 -0.16 -3.05
N ASP A 204 -10.36 0.42 -3.02
CA ASP A 204 -11.01 0.95 -4.20
C ASP A 204 -10.64 2.43 -4.33
N ILE A 205 -10.25 2.88 -5.51
CA ILE A 205 -9.92 4.27 -5.80
C ILE A 205 -10.82 4.73 -6.93
N GLN A 206 -11.60 5.76 -6.64
CA GLN A 206 -12.47 6.46 -7.58
C GLN A 206 -11.95 7.88 -7.75
N GLY A 207 -11.82 8.34 -8.98
CA GLY A 207 -11.33 9.69 -9.27
C GLY A 207 -11.93 10.27 -10.52
N GLU A 208 -12.26 11.56 -10.46
CA GLU A 208 -12.65 12.35 -11.61
C GLU A 208 -11.39 12.78 -12.40
N THR A 209 -11.45 12.70 -13.72
CA THR A 209 -10.38 13.16 -14.62
C THR A 209 -10.84 14.34 -15.46
N GLU A 210 -9.89 15.04 -16.10
CA GLU A 210 -10.14 16.22 -16.98
C GLU A 210 -11.25 16.03 -18.01
N ASN A 211 -11.50 14.78 -18.43
CA ASN A 211 -12.44 14.45 -19.49
C ASN A 211 -13.84 14.06 -18.99
N THR A 212 -14.21 14.38 -17.73
CA THR A 212 -15.45 13.91 -17.06
C THR A 212 -15.58 12.39 -16.90
N GLU A 213 -14.52 11.65 -17.21
CA GLU A 213 -14.46 10.19 -16.99
C GLU A 213 -14.13 9.91 -15.52
N ILE A 214 -14.97 9.10 -14.87
CA ILE A 214 -14.73 8.58 -13.53
C ILE A 214 -13.92 7.29 -13.67
N SER A 215 -12.66 7.35 -13.25
CA SER A 215 -11.81 6.16 -13.14
C SER A 215 -12.17 5.37 -11.88
N TYR A 216 -12.33 4.06 -12.01
CA TYR A 216 -12.56 3.13 -10.89
C TYR A 216 -11.52 2.03 -10.93
N THR A 217 -10.76 1.87 -9.85
CA THR A 217 -9.82 0.75 -9.68
C THR A 217 -10.02 0.11 -8.32
N ARG A 218 -9.84 -1.21 -8.24
CA ARG A 218 -9.94 -2.00 -7.01
C ARG A 218 -8.80 -2.97 -6.97
N MET A 219 -7.92 -2.90 -5.96
CA MET A 219 -6.78 -3.80 -5.82
C MET A 219 -6.34 -3.91 -4.34
N ASN A 220 -5.48 -4.88 -4.03
CA ASN A 220 -4.80 -4.97 -2.74
C ASN A 220 -3.60 -4.02 -2.66
N TYR A 221 -3.18 -3.66 -1.44
CA TYR A 221 -1.99 -2.79 -1.24
C TYR A 221 -0.74 -3.48 -1.77
N LEU A 222 -0.63 -4.80 -1.52
CA LEU A 222 0.29 -5.69 -2.19
C LEU A 222 -0.52 -6.62 -3.10
N SER A 223 -0.36 -6.48 -4.42
CA SER A 223 -1.12 -7.27 -5.41
C SER A 223 -0.74 -8.75 -5.40
N LEU A 224 0.45 -9.08 -4.90
CA LEU A 224 0.87 -10.46 -4.63
C LEU A 224 1.79 -10.48 -3.41
N LEU A 225 1.60 -11.47 -2.56
CA LEU A 225 2.55 -11.89 -1.54
C LEU A 225 2.78 -13.40 -1.68
N ALA A 226 3.99 -13.78 -2.09
CA ALA A 226 4.36 -15.17 -2.29
C ALA A 226 5.53 -15.56 -1.39
N LYS A 227 5.46 -16.78 -0.83
CA LYS A 227 6.46 -17.36 0.07
C LYS A 227 7.05 -18.59 -0.62
N VAL A 228 8.37 -18.64 -0.77
CA VAL A 228 9.08 -19.78 -1.36
C VAL A 228 10.06 -20.34 -0.33
N SER A 229 9.94 -21.64 -0.03
CA SER A 229 10.86 -22.39 0.82
C SER A 229 11.31 -23.67 0.11
N ARG A 230 12.46 -24.22 0.53
CA ARG A 230 12.95 -25.52 0.05
C ARG A 230 11.97 -26.62 0.46
N LYS A 231 11.75 -27.59 -0.43
CA LYS A 231 10.89 -28.76 -0.19
C LYS A 231 11.36 -29.49 1.08
N GLY A 232 10.48 -29.65 2.06
CA GLY A 232 10.78 -30.28 3.36
C GLY A 232 10.91 -29.30 4.54
N ASN A 233 11.03 -27.99 4.28
CA ASN A 233 11.04 -26.98 5.34
C ASN A 233 9.64 -26.38 5.54
N SER A 234 9.22 -26.17 6.79
CA SER A 234 7.97 -25.46 7.09
C SER A 234 8.02 -24.04 6.53
N LEU A 235 6.99 -23.66 5.76
CA LEU A 235 6.79 -22.29 5.26
C LEU A 235 6.49 -21.30 6.38
N ILE A 236 6.10 -21.80 7.55
CA ILE A 236 5.48 -21.00 8.60
C ILE A 236 6.54 -20.30 9.47
N ASN A 237 7.79 -20.79 9.53
CA ASN A 237 8.79 -20.28 10.49
C ASN A 237 10.25 -20.18 9.99
N ASN A 238 10.51 -20.33 8.69
CA ASN A 238 11.88 -20.22 8.18
C ASN A 238 12.23 -18.77 7.78
N GLN A 239 13.05 -18.11 8.58
CA GLN A 239 13.50 -16.71 8.42
C GLN A 239 14.29 -16.48 7.12
N GLU A 240 14.92 -17.53 6.58
CA GLU A 240 15.66 -17.50 5.30
C GLU A 240 14.79 -17.79 4.08
N SER A 241 13.49 -18.08 4.28
CA SER A 241 12.57 -18.26 3.15
C SER A 241 12.57 -17.00 2.30
N LYS A 242 12.58 -17.19 0.98
CA LYS A 242 12.49 -16.06 0.04
C LYS A 242 11.03 -15.67 -0.10
N TRP A 243 10.77 -14.39 0.11
CA TRP A 243 9.49 -13.75 -0.12
C TRP A 243 9.55 -12.93 -1.39
N LEU A 244 8.42 -12.85 -2.06
CA LEU A 244 8.21 -12.03 -3.23
C LEU A 244 6.95 -11.21 -3.01
N VAL A 245 7.07 -9.90 -3.19
CA VAL A 245 5.95 -8.98 -3.15
C VAL A 245 5.77 -8.33 -4.51
N GLN A 246 4.51 -8.18 -4.96
CA GLN A 246 4.14 -7.26 -6.04
C GLN A 246 3.42 -6.05 -5.43
N PHE A 247 3.84 -4.86 -5.82
CA PHE A 247 3.24 -3.62 -5.36
C PHE A 247 1.93 -3.31 -6.11
N HIS A 248 1.13 -2.42 -5.53
CA HIS A 248 -0.05 -1.86 -6.18
C HIS A 248 0.29 -1.29 -7.57
N PRO A 249 -0.56 -1.46 -8.61
CA PRO A 249 -0.28 -1.00 -9.98
C PRO A 249 0.00 0.51 -10.11
N LEU A 250 -0.44 1.33 -9.17
CA LEU A 250 -0.10 2.76 -9.13
C LEU A 250 1.39 3.03 -8.87
N ILE A 251 2.07 2.15 -8.13
CA ILE A 251 3.53 2.18 -7.99
C ILE A 251 4.17 1.80 -9.31
N THR A 252 3.72 0.70 -9.93
CA THR A 252 4.20 0.25 -11.24
C THR A 252 4.03 1.33 -12.32
N ASN A 253 2.87 1.98 -12.34
CA ASN A 253 2.57 3.10 -13.24
C ASN A 253 3.49 4.30 -12.98
N SER A 254 3.83 4.56 -11.72
CA SER A 254 4.75 5.63 -11.38
C SER A 254 6.17 5.31 -11.83
N ILE A 255 6.62 4.05 -11.66
CA ILE A 255 7.89 3.58 -12.21
C ILE A 255 7.90 3.78 -13.72
N SER A 256 6.87 3.31 -14.44
CA SER A 256 6.75 3.42 -15.90
C SER A 256 6.77 4.87 -16.41
N ASN A 257 6.08 5.79 -15.74
CA ASN A 257 5.89 7.17 -16.21
C ASN A 257 6.82 8.19 -15.55
N LEU A 258 7.78 7.74 -14.73
CA LEU A 258 8.68 8.60 -13.96
C LEU A 258 7.93 9.61 -13.08
N THR A 259 6.78 9.23 -12.53
CA THR A 259 6.00 10.05 -11.59
C THR A 259 6.34 9.73 -10.13
N TYR A 260 7.64 9.53 -9.88
CA TYR A 260 8.21 9.40 -8.55
C TYR A 260 9.28 10.47 -8.34
N ARG A 261 9.56 10.80 -7.08
CA ARG A 261 10.58 11.79 -6.72
C ARG A 261 11.51 11.22 -5.67
N GLN A 262 12.80 11.49 -5.83
CA GLN A 262 13.75 11.11 -4.78
C GLN A 262 13.58 11.99 -3.56
N PHE A 263 13.79 11.41 -2.38
CA PHE A 263 13.75 12.12 -1.11
C PHE A 263 14.60 11.40 -0.05
N ASN A 264 14.82 12.08 1.07
CA ASN A 264 15.50 11.52 2.23
C ASN A 264 14.59 10.54 2.98
N TYR A 265 14.69 9.26 2.61
CA TYR A 265 13.93 8.17 3.21
C TYR A 265 14.23 8.00 4.70
N ARG A 266 15.50 8.14 5.10
CA ARG A 266 15.90 8.06 6.51
C ARG A 266 15.20 9.12 7.35
N ARG A 267 15.06 10.34 6.83
CA ARG A 267 14.36 11.44 7.51
C ARG A 267 12.88 11.11 7.73
N LEU A 268 12.20 10.57 6.72
CA LEU A 268 10.81 10.12 6.84
C LEU A 268 10.66 9.01 7.89
N MET A 269 11.59 8.05 7.91
CA MET A 269 11.54 6.95 8.88
C MET A 269 11.77 7.39 10.33
N LYS A 270 12.40 8.54 10.56
CA LYS A 270 12.56 9.13 11.91
C LYS A 270 11.30 9.82 12.42
N CYS A 271 10.33 10.13 11.57
CA CYS A 271 9.08 10.75 11.98
C CYS A 271 8.28 9.81 12.88
N ARG A 272 7.90 10.30 14.06
CA ARG A 272 7.08 9.59 15.04
C ARG A 272 5.63 9.54 14.59
N SER A 273 5.10 10.64 14.06
CA SER A 273 3.70 10.72 13.65
C SER A 273 3.50 10.37 12.16
N GLN A 274 2.37 9.73 11.83
CA GLN A 274 1.94 9.53 10.44
C GLN A 274 1.71 10.87 9.73
N LEU A 275 1.25 11.89 10.47
CA LEU A 275 0.98 13.20 9.92
C LEU A 275 2.27 13.87 9.45
N SER A 276 3.35 13.79 10.23
CA SER A 276 4.67 14.26 9.84
C SER A 276 5.19 13.55 8.59
N ARG A 277 5.00 12.23 8.48
CA ARG A 277 5.37 11.47 7.26
C ARG A 277 4.58 11.92 6.05
N TRP A 278 3.26 12.07 6.19
CA TRP A 278 2.40 12.59 5.14
C TRP A 278 2.82 14.00 4.71
N LEU A 279 3.10 14.90 5.66
CA LEU A 279 3.55 16.26 5.38
C LEU A 279 4.89 16.29 4.61
N ILE A 280 5.87 15.45 4.99
CA ILE A 280 7.12 15.33 4.24
C ILE A 280 6.84 14.88 2.81
N SER A 281 6.03 13.84 2.62
CA SER A 281 5.67 13.35 1.28
C SER A 281 5.01 14.45 0.44
N GLN A 282 4.08 15.20 1.03
CA GLN A 282 3.41 16.32 0.35
C GLN A 282 4.38 17.45 -0.02
N LEU A 283 5.30 17.81 0.87
CA LEU A 283 6.32 18.82 0.58
C LEU A 283 7.26 18.36 -0.55
N VAL A 284 7.70 17.10 -0.54
CA VAL A 284 8.54 16.54 -1.60
C VAL A 284 7.82 16.56 -2.94
N LEU A 285 6.53 16.22 -2.97
CA LEU A 285 5.74 16.15 -4.20
C LEU A 285 5.39 17.54 -4.75
N LYS A 286 5.10 18.52 -3.89
CA LYS A 286 4.60 19.84 -4.28
C LYS A 286 5.70 20.89 -4.45
N TYR A 287 6.84 20.76 -3.77
CA TYR A 287 7.93 21.72 -3.83
C TYR A 287 8.87 21.42 -5.02
N THR A 288 8.32 21.59 -6.22
CA THR A 288 9.06 21.36 -7.48
C THR A 288 9.89 22.58 -7.89
N GLN A 289 9.50 23.80 -7.51
CA GLN A 289 10.29 25.02 -7.76
C GLN A 289 11.19 25.34 -6.56
N ALA A 290 12.24 24.53 -6.40
CA ALA A 290 13.08 24.51 -5.20
C ALA A 290 13.97 25.76 -5.03
N SER A 291 13.40 26.81 -4.45
CA SER A 291 14.10 28.05 -4.09
C SER A 291 13.90 28.43 -2.62
N LEU A 292 14.99 28.81 -1.93
CA LEU A 292 14.97 29.29 -0.54
C LEU A 292 14.05 30.50 -0.34
N THR A 293 13.79 31.27 -1.38
CA THR A 293 12.90 32.44 -1.35
C THR A 293 11.42 32.08 -1.44
N ASN A 294 11.10 30.84 -1.82
CA ASN A 294 9.72 30.40 -2.03
C ASN A 294 9.17 29.83 -0.72
N SER A 295 8.25 30.57 -0.10
CA SER A 295 7.41 30.06 0.99
C SER A 295 6.27 29.22 0.44
N PHE A 296 5.86 28.19 1.19
CA PHE A 296 4.70 27.37 0.84
C PHE A 296 3.53 27.63 1.79
N ILE A 297 2.32 27.77 1.24
CA ILE A 297 1.11 27.98 2.04
C ILE A 297 0.33 26.67 2.12
N MET A 298 0.03 26.23 3.34
CA MET A 298 -0.88 25.10 3.57
C MET A 298 -2.00 25.50 4.51
N ARG A 299 -3.24 25.21 4.09
CA ARG A 299 -4.43 25.43 4.89
C ARG A 299 -4.73 24.20 5.74
N TYR A 300 -5.14 24.41 6.99
CA TYR A 300 -5.54 23.34 7.89
C TYR A 300 -6.68 22.51 7.33
N SER A 301 -7.70 23.14 6.73
CA SER A 301 -8.82 22.44 6.09
C SER A 301 -8.35 21.45 5.01
N THR A 302 -7.37 21.85 4.20
CA THR A 302 -6.78 21.04 3.13
C THR A 302 -6.00 19.87 3.71
N ILE A 303 -5.16 20.12 4.73
CA ILE A 303 -4.40 19.06 5.41
C ILE A 303 -5.35 18.05 6.07
N LYS A 304 -6.38 18.53 6.78
CA LYS A 304 -7.37 17.69 7.47
C LYS A 304 -8.08 16.78 6.49
N ARG A 305 -8.57 17.32 5.37
CA ARG A 305 -9.24 16.56 4.30
C ARG A 305 -8.29 15.57 3.64
N ASP A 306 -7.17 16.04 3.10
CA ASP A 306 -6.35 15.22 2.21
C ASP A 306 -5.50 14.18 2.94
N SER A 307 -5.21 14.39 4.23
CA SER A 307 -4.51 13.40 5.06
C SER A 307 -5.45 12.39 5.72
N ALA A 308 -6.71 12.76 5.97
CA ALA A 308 -7.69 12.05 6.82
C ALA A 308 -7.19 11.66 8.24
N LEU A 309 -5.98 12.09 8.64
CA LEU A 309 -5.33 11.75 9.92
C LEU A 309 -5.85 12.60 11.08
N LEU A 310 -6.54 13.70 10.77
CA LEU A 310 -7.04 14.67 11.75
C LEU A 310 -8.55 14.52 12.03
N GLU A 311 -9.22 13.57 11.38
CA GLU A 311 -10.66 13.34 11.56
C GLU A 311 -11.04 12.71 12.91
N GLY A 312 -10.12 11.93 13.50
CA GLY A 312 -10.37 11.23 14.77
C GLY A 312 -10.41 12.14 16.00
N TYR A 313 -10.09 13.43 15.86
CA TYR A 313 -10.08 14.37 16.97
C TYR A 313 -11.47 14.93 17.24
N LYS A 314 -11.95 14.78 18.49
CA LYS A 314 -13.25 15.31 18.93
C LYS A 314 -13.30 16.85 18.95
N ARG A 315 -12.15 17.51 19.16
CA ARG A 315 -12.02 18.96 19.26
C ARG A 315 -11.01 19.46 18.25
N GLU A 316 -11.37 20.49 17.49
CA GLU A 316 -10.49 21.04 16.44
C GLU A 316 -9.19 21.61 17.00
N ARG A 317 -9.22 22.22 18.20
CA ARG A 317 -8.02 22.67 18.90
C ARG A 317 -6.98 21.56 19.10
N ASP A 318 -7.42 20.34 19.35
CA ASP A 318 -6.52 19.21 19.62
C ASP A 318 -5.93 18.69 18.30
N ALA A 319 -6.71 18.71 17.21
CA ALA A 319 -6.22 18.42 15.86
C ALA A 319 -5.19 19.47 15.38
N ILE A 320 -5.44 20.75 15.64
CA ILE A 320 -4.52 21.85 15.34
C ILE A 320 -3.23 21.69 16.16
N ALA A 321 -3.32 21.36 17.45
CA ALA A 321 -2.14 21.12 18.29
C ALA A 321 -1.30 19.91 17.82
N ALA A 322 -1.96 18.86 17.32
CA ALA A 322 -1.27 17.72 16.69
C ALA A 322 -0.55 18.12 15.39
N LEU A 323 -1.16 19.00 14.59
CA LEU A 323 -0.53 19.56 13.40
C LEU A 323 0.65 20.46 13.75
N ASP A 324 0.51 21.34 14.76
CA ASP A 324 1.61 22.18 15.27
C ASP A 324 2.78 21.32 15.76
N SER A 325 2.50 20.22 16.45
CA SER A 325 3.52 19.26 16.89
C SER A 325 4.23 18.60 15.71
N SER A 326 3.50 18.28 14.64
CA SER A 326 4.07 17.71 13.42
C SER A 326 4.97 18.70 12.68
N TRP A 327 4.59 19.99 12.61
CA TRP A 327 5.44 21.03 12.05
C TRP A 327 6.74 21.24 12.84
N ASN A 328 6.66 21.22 14.16
CA ASN A 328 7.84 21.28 15.03
C ASN A 328 8.77 20.06 14.85
N GLU A 329 8.20 18.86 14.65
CA GLU A 329 8.96 17.67 14.32
C GLU A 329 9.70 17.83 12.97
N LEU A 330 9.02 18.32 11.93
CA LEU A 330 9.63 18.58 10.61
C LEU A 330 10.76 19.62 10.69
N LYS A 331 10.60 20.67 11.49
CA LYS A 331 11.66 21.64 11.77
C LYS A 331 12.86 20.97 12.45
N THR A 332 12.62 20.17 13.48
CA THR A 332 13.67 19.44 14.21
C THR A 332 14.43 18.45 13.32
N LEU A 333 13.74 17.83 12.37
CA LEU A 333 14.32 16.90 11.40
C LEU A 333 15.03 17.58 10.22
N GLY A 334 15.11 18.92 10.20
CA GLY A 334 15.80 19.67 9.14
C GLY A 334 15.05 19.67 7.81
N VAL A 335 13.72 19.56 7.82
CA VAL A 335 12.87 19.80 6.63
C VAL A 335 12.64 21.31 6.46
N LEU A 336 12.44 22.01 7.58
CA LEU A 336 12.03 23.41 7.63
C LEU A 336 13.02 24.24 8.43
N THR A 337 13.28 25.47 7.99
CA THR A 337 13.96 26.49 8.81
C THR A 337 12.98 27.03 9.85
N SER A 338 11.76 27.36 9.41
CA SER A 338 10.71 27.93 10.23
C SER A 338 9.35 27.73 9.59
N TYR A 339 8.30 28.00 10.36
CA TYR A 339 6.95 28.14 9.85
C TYR A 339 6.23 29.22 10.68
N THR A 340 5.26 29.89 10.06
CA THR A 340 4.35 30.81 10.76
C THR A 340 2.93 30.30 10.65
N LYS A 341 2.12 30.64 11.66
CA LYS A 341 0.72 30.25 11.77
C LYS A 341 -0.11 31.51 11.87
N SER A 342 -1.10 31.65 11.00
CA SER A 342 -2.09 32.73 11.04
C SER A 342 -3.50 32.15 11.09
N GLU A 343 -4.36 32.72 11.93
CA GLU A 343 -5.76 32.32 12.05
C GLU A 343 -6.63 33.32 11.30
N GLU A 344 -7.43 32.83 10.36
CA GLU A 344 -8.53 33.61 9.78
C GLU A 344 -9.75 33.41 10.67
N ARG A 345 -10.20 34.50 11.30
CA ARG A 345 -11.32 34.49 12.24
C ARG A 345 -12.53 35.17 11.61
N GLY A 346 -13.66 34.49 11.66
CA GLY A 346 -14.94 34.97 11.18
C GLY A 346 -15.71 35.82 12.19
N LYS A 347 -17.00 36.02 11.89
CA LYS A 347 -17.93 36.72 12.79
C LYS A 347 -17.98 36.02 14.16
N ARG A 348 -18.01 36.81 15.24
CA ARG A 348 -17.99 36.34 16.65
C ARG A 348 -16.70 35.62 17.08
N GLY A 349 -15.59 35.81 16.35
CA GLY A 349 -14.26 35.30 16.76
C GLY A 349 -14.06 33.80 16.59
N LYS A 350 -14.95 33.12 15.85
CA LYS A 350 -14.79 31.72 15.48
C LYS A 350 -13.63 31.59 14.49
N ILE A 351 -12.71 30.65 14.74
CA ILE A 351 -11.66 30.30 13.78
C ILE A 351 -12.32 29.65 12.57
N GLU A 352 -12.19 30.27 11.40
CA GLU A 352 -12.71 29.75 10.12
C GLU A 352 -11.63 28.93 9.42
N GLU A 353 -10.38 29.38 9.46
CA GLU A 353 -9.25 28.69 8.84
C GLU A 353 -7.96 28.96 9.61
N VAL A 354 -7.03 28.01 9.53
CA VAL A 354 -5.65 28.19 10.00
C VAL A 354 -4.71 28.01 8.83
N ILE A 355 -3.91 29.04 8.54
CA ILE A 355 -2.96 29.05 7.44
C ILE A 355 -1.55 28.92 7.99
N TYR A 356 -0.80 27.97 7.44
CA TYR A 356 0.62 27.77 7.72
C TYR A 356 1.44 28.28 6.55
N THR A 357 2.36 29.21 6.81
CA THR A 357 3.38 29.61 5.83
C THR A 357 4.69 28.95 6.22
N ILE A 358 5.25 28.17 5.31
CA ILE A 358 6.32 27.22 5.55
C ILE A 358 7.58 27.69 4.83
N TYR A 359 8.70 27.71 5.55
CA TYR A 359 10.01 28.10 5.02
C TYR A 359 10.94 26.89 5.02
N PRO A 360 11.28 26.33 3.85
CA PRO A 360 12.11 25.14 3.74
C PRO A 360 13.53 25.39 4.26
N SER A 361 14.19 24.31 4.71
CA SER A 361 15.60 24.37 5.09
C SER A 361 16.51 24.35 3.85
N PRO A 362 17.73 24.90 3.92
CA PRO A 362 18.73 24.76 2.85
C PRO A 362 18.99 23.30 2.47
N GLU A 363 19.02 22.40 3.46
CA GLU A 363 19.22 20.98 3.25
C GLU A 363 18.07 20.39 2.42
N PHE A 364 16.82 20.68 2.80
CA PHE A 364 15.66 20.21 2.06
C PHE A 364 15.58 20.83 0.66
N THR A 365 15.86 22.12 0.51
CA THR A 365 15.89 22.76 -0.82
C THR A 365 16.96 22.13 -1.71
N SER A 366 18.13 21.78 -1.18
CA SER A 366 19.18 21.06 -1.93
C SER A 366 18.71 19.67 -2.37
N GLU A 367 18.08 18.91 -1.47
CA GLU A 367 17.49 17.60 -1.77
C GLU A 367 16.46 17.69 -2.92
N GLN A 368 15.61 18.74 -2.91
CA GLN A 368 14.61 18.96 -3.95
C GLN A 368 15.22 19.39 -5.29
N LYS A 369 16.28 20.20 -5.29
CA LYS A 369 17.05 20.53 -6.50
C LYS A 369 17.66 19.29 -7.13
N ALA A 370 18.27 18.41 -6.32
CA ALA A 370 18.80 17.14 -6.81
C ALA A 370 17.70 16.25 -7.39
N SER A 371 16.52 16.21 -6.74
CA SER A 371 15.35 15.48 -7.23
C SER A 371 14.85 15.97 -8.59
N ASN A 372 14.77 17.29 -8.77
CA ASN A 372 14.39 17.89 -10.05
C ASN A 372 15.41 17.59 -11.15
N ARG A 373 16.70 17.70 -10.84
CA ARG A 373 17.77 17.39 -11.79
C ARG A 373 17.70 15.94 -12.25
N ARG A 374 17.60 14.98 -11.30
CA ARG A 374 17.42 13.56 -11.62
C ARG A 374 16.22 13.31 -12.53
N LEU A 375 15.08 13.95 -12.26
CA LEU A 375 13.89 13.80 -13.08
C LEU A 375 14.09 14.32 -14.51
N ASN A 376 14.77 15.47 -14.67
CA ASN A 376 15.09 16.02 -15.98
C ASN A 376 16.07 15.11 -16.74
N ASP A 377 17.11 14.63 -16.07
CA ASP A 377 18.10 13.72 -16.67
C ASP A 377 17.43 12.42 -17.13
N ALA A 378 16.55 11.83 -16.31
CA ALA A 378 15.79 10.63 -16.65
C ALA A 378 14.84 10.86 -17.85
N LYS A 379 14.16 12.01 -17.92
CA LYS A 379 13.30 12.37 -19.07
C LYS A 379 14.10 12.56 -20.34
N ASN A 380 15.27 13.21 -20.27
CA ASN A 380 16.14 13.40 -21.42
C ASN A 380 16.66 12.05 -21.93
N ALA A 381 17.16 11.21 -21.04
CA ALA A 381 17.63 9.88 -21.40
C ALA A 381 16.51 8.98 -21.96
N ALA A 382 15.28 9.08 -21.44
CA ALA A 382 14.12 8.39 -22.01
C ALA A 382 13.74 8.90 -23.41
N ASN A 383 13.89 10.20 -23.68
CA ASN A 383 13.64 10.78 -25.01
C ASN A 383 14.72 10.37 -26.03
N GLU A 384 15.99 10.32 -25.61
CA GLU A 384 17.11 9.88 -26.44
C GLU A 384 17.03 8.37 -26.77
N GLY A 385 16.65 7.54 -25.79
CA GLY A 385 16.43 6.10 -26.00
C GLY A 385 15.15 5.76 -26.79
N ASN A 386 14.12 6.61 -26.76
CA ASN A 386 12.92 6.43 -27.56
C ASN A 386 13.09 6.77 -29.04
N GLY A 387 14.19 7.42 -29.44
CA GLY A 387 14.56 7.58 -30.86
C GLY A 387 14.63 6.27 -31.64
N SER A 388 14.78 5.12 -30.95
CA SER A 388 14.79 3.78 -31.55
C SER A 388 13.55 2.92 -31.28
N LEU A 389 12.57 3.37 -30.48
CA LEU A 389 11.44 2.54 -30.02
C LEU A 389 10.03 3.10 -30.31
N VAL A 390 9.91 4.28 -30.93
CA VAL A 390 8.63 4.95 -31.24
C VAL A 390 7.70 4.17 -32.21
N ALA A 391 8.13 3.05 -32.78
CA ALA A 391 7.32 2.31 -33.75
C ALA A 391 6.27 1.34 -33.14
N ILE A 392 6.25 1.08 -31.83
CA ILE A 392 5.36 0.06 -31.25
C ILE A 392 4.72 0.59 -29.95
N ASN A 393 3.38 0.68 -29.92
CA ASN A 393 2.52 0.99 -28.77
C ASN A 393 2.09 2.46 -28.51
N SER A 394 1.86 3.24 -29.56
CA SER A 394 0.93 4.37 -29.48
C SER A 394 -0.50 3.92 -29.79
N ARG A 395 -1.15 3.17 -28.89
CA ARG A 395 -2.61 2.98 -28.82
C ARG A 395 -2.99 2.25 -27.52
N GLY A 396 -3.54 3.00 -26.57
CA GLY A 396 -4.21 2.45 -25.40
C GLY A 396 -3.68 2.98 -24.06
N ILE A 397 -4.41 3.96 -23.51
CA ILE A 397 -4.44 4.35 -22.09
C ILE A 397 -3.14 5.03 -21.59
N GLY A 398 -3.18 6.37 -21.42
CA GLY A 398 -2.12 7.10 -20.71
C GLY A 398 -1.80 8.52 -21.18
N ARG A 399 -2.50 9.07 -22.18
CA ARG A 399 -2.39 10.50 -22.49
C ARG A 399 -3.45 11.29 -21.74
N GLY A 400 -3.11 11.78 -20.55
CA GLY A 400 -4.04 12.60 -19.78
C GLY A 400 -3.47 13.20 -18.51
N PHE A 401 -2.20 13.63 -18.51
CA PHE A 401 -1.69 14.55 -17.47
C PHE A 401 -0.61 15.43 -18.09
N LYS A 402 -1.02 16.52 -18.74
CA LYS A 402 -0.12 17.65 -19.00
C LYS A 402 -0.18 18.58 -17.79
N THR A 403 0.97 18.87 -17.21
CA THR A 403 1.11 19.91 -16.17
C THR A 403 0.79 21.28 -16.77
N PRO A 404 -0.07 22.11 -16.16
CA PRO A 404 -0.16 23.52 -16.52
C PRO A 404 1.09 24.26 -16.00
N SER A 405 1.52 25.22 -16.80
CA SER A 405 2.62 26.18 -16.56
C SER A 405 2.37 27.11 -15.39
#